data_AF-A0AB34JK42-F1
#
_entry.id   AF-A0AB34JK42-F1
#
_cell.length_a   1.000
_cell.length_b   1.000
_cell.length_c   1.000
_cell.angle_alpha   90.00
_cell.angle_beta   90.00
_cell.angle_gamma   90.00
#
_symmetry.space_group_name_H-M   'P 1'
#
loop_
_entity.id
_entity.type
_entity.pdbx_description
1 polymer ?
#
loop_
_entity_poly.entity_id
_entity_poly.type
_entity_poly.pdbx_seq_one_letter_code
_entity_poly.pdbx_strand_id
1 'polypeptide(L)'
;MLPALVLLVALLRPPPATRRAHPPAACAPPPPVQLRAARGWDDDWAAAQLLHEAFGGARLYYYTSLRAPHLNANVFFRPVAPPLVAVATRAADGALVGVVQLIKARLTAEAAGGGGGALVAYVQSLAVAPSSRRQGVGRALVRWCERRAARWADVDEVWLALGAEGGGGARALYEGMGYEAAASRRGHELMRRRLEAVEEARGEVEEKEEEQDQEEEEEEEGVGVGVSALCEEVEGEEEEEKEEEKGEGVGIVALCEEEGEEEEEKEEEKGEGVGIAALCASVGVQGMYAAVGALGVGALLHPFGGPSVAQLFGAAGRWGGGGGEAWRPVAEAAVGLGVAAAELRRGGVAVWEEAAPPLQYEAAQAVQMAPLFAIAGGEARAAVAVSAIVAWQLALAAAEELYYRGLVQTGVVMLLQLGGGLPPLASESLAALASAALFGLVHTEFAESKDDKERWFRVTASYGMAYSLLYTLSGHCLLAPMAAHAGMNIGLCVRDWRRMRATPGADLKRIFAQDD
;
A
#
# COMPACT_ATOMS: atom_id res chain seq x y z
N MET A 1 -30.71 -3.95 4.74
CA MET A 1 -29.67 -3.06 4.17
C MET A 1 -30.19 -1.69 3.69
N LEU A 2 -31.43 -1.54 3.20
CA LEU A 2 -31.99 -0.22 2.80
C LEU A 2 -32.06 0.89 3.89
N PRO A 3 -32.32 0.61 5.19
CA PRO A 3 -32.50 1.68 6.18
C PRO A 3 -31.20 2.44 6.52
N ALA A 4 -30.05 1.76 6.44
CA ALA A 4 -28.74 2.35 6.72
C ALA A 4 -28.29 3.30 5.61
N LEU A 5 -28.67 3.03 4.36
CA LEU A 5 -28.34 3.86 3.19
C LEU A 5 -29.11 5.20 3.20
N VAL A 6 -30.37 5.18 3.68
CA VAL A 6 -31.21 6.39 3.77
C VAL A 6 -30.73 7.34 4.87
N LEU A 7 -30.22 6.82 5.99
CA LEU A 7 -29.64 7.63 7.06
C LEU A 7 -28.33 8.32 6.61
N LEU A 8 -27.54 7.64 5.76
CA LEU A 8 -26.28 8.17 5.21
C LEU A 8 -26.52 9.34 4.25
N VAL A 9 -27.57 9.27 3.41
CA VAL A 9 -27.94 10.36 2.47
C VAL A 9 -28.51 11.58 3.19
N ALA A 10 -29.20 11.39 4.33
CA ALA A 10 -29.72 12.49 5.13
C ALA A 10 -28.63 13.31 5.84
N LEU A 11 -27.50 12.68 6.19
CA LEU A 11 -26.35 13.31 6.83
C LEU A 11 -25.43 14.08 5.84
N LEU A 12 -25.60 13.85 4.53
CA LEU A 12 -24.82 14.50 3.46
C LEU A 12 -25.47 15.79 2.93
N ARG A 13 -26.52 16.32 3.58
CA ARG A 13 -27.10 17.61 3.18
C ARG A 13 -26.18 18.76 3.63
N PRO A 14 -25.62 19.56 2.71
CA PRO A 14 -24.85 20.73 3.09
C PRO A 14 -25.76 21.76 3.80
N PRO A 15 -25.26 22.46 4.83
CA PRO A 15 -26.04 23.47 5.52
C PRO A 15 -26.38 24.65 4.57
N PRO A 16 -27.54 25.31 4.75
CA PRO A 16 -27.94 26.42 3.91
C PRO A 16 -26.99 27.62 4.10
N ALA A 17 -26.39 28.08 3.01
CA ALA A 17 -25.56 29.27 2.99
C ALA A 17 -26.40 30.50 3.38
N THR A 18 -26.14 31.08 4.56
CA THR A 18 -26.68 32.39 4.94
C THR A 18 -25.60 33.28 5.55
N ARG A 19 -25.26 34.36 4.84
CA ARG A 19 -25.39 35.77 5.25
C ARG A 19 -24.49 36.66 4.40
N ARG A 20 -25.10 37.68 3.79
CA ARG A 20 -24.40 38.81 3.18
C ARG A 20 -23.71 39.61 4.28
N ALA A 21 -22.40 39.80 4.17
CA ALA A 21 -21.61 40.62 5.08
C ALA A 21 -21.81 42.11 4.81
N HIS A 22 -21.88 42.90 5.89
CA HIS A 22 -21.81 44.36 5.89
C HIS A 22 -20.45 44.87 5.37
N PRO A 23 -20.38 46.10 4.84
CA PRO A 23 -19.13 46.70 4.39
C PRO A 23 -18.17 46.92 5.59
N PRO A 24 -16.87 46.62 5.45
CA PRO A 24 -15.92 46.69 6.55
C PRO A 24 -15.62 48.15 6.95
N ALA A 25 -15.63 48.37 8.26
CA ALA A 25 -15.02 49.54 8.90
C ALA A 25 -13.53 49.65 8.53
N ALA A 26 -13.03 50.89 8.50
CA ALA A 26 -11.66 51.24 8.11
C ALA A 26 -10.61 50.28 8.72
N CYS A 27 -9.89 49.58 7.84
CA CYS A 27 -8.99 48.49 8.19
C CYS A 27 -7.81 48.97 9.04
N ALA A 28 -7.70 48.42 10.25
CA ALA A 28 -6.42 48.30 10.93
C ALA A 28 -5.41 47.59 10.01
N PRO A 29 -4.10 47.93 10.07
CA PRO A 29 -3.08 47.23 9.31
C PRO A 29 -3.15 45.73 9.61
N PRO A 30 -3.00 44.85 8.60
CA PRO A 30 -3.04 43.43 8.82
C PRO A 30 -1.93 43.01 9.79
N PRO A 31 -2.20 42.04 10.68
CA PRO A 31 -1.18 41.54 11.60
C PRO A 31 0.02 40.98 10.82
N PRO A 32 1.25 41.13 11.35
CA PRO A 32 2.45 40.60 10.70
C PRO A 32 2.36 39.06 10.59
N VAL A 33 2.96 38.52 9.52
CA VAL A 33 3.11 37.07 9.31
C VAL A 33 4.56 36.65 9.59
N GLN A 34 4.72 35.48 10.19
CA GLN A 34 6.01 34.83 10.39
C GLN A 34 6.18 33.74 9.33
N LEU A 35 7.37 33.67 8.72
CA LEU A 35 7.72 32.66 7.74
C LEU A 35 8.71 31.68 8.35
N ARG A 36 8.49 30.38 8.15
CA ARG A 36 9.41 29.33 8.59
C ARG A 36 9.24 28.07 7.73
N ALA A 37 10.19 27.15 7.85
CA ALA A 37 9.97 25.79 7.35
C ALA A 37 8.82 25.12 8.13
N ALA A 38 8.07 24.26 7.46
CA ALA A 38 7.11 23.36 8.11
C ALA A 38 7.87 22.41 9.05
N ARG A 39 7.31 22.18 10.24
CA ARG A 39 7.89 21.33 11.29
C ARG A 39 6.89 20.23 11.63
N GLY A 40 7.28 18.99 11.34
CA GLY A 40 6.51 17.82 11.73
C GLY A 40 5.15 17.67 11.03
N TRP A 41 4.35 16.78 11.61
CA TRP A 41 3.08 16.34 11.04
C TRP A 41 2.02 17.45 10.97
N ASP A 42 1.90 18.27 12.01
CA ASP A 42 0.80 19.24 12.13
C ASP A 42 0.87 20.34 11.07
N ASP A 43 2.07 20.86 10.79
CA ASP A 43 2.26 21.86 9.75
C ASP A 43 2.01 21.29 8.35
N ASP A 44 2.54 20.10 8.06
CA ASP A 44 2.31 19.43 6.77
C ASP A 44 0.82 19.18 6.55
N TRP A 45 0.11 18.76 7.59
CA TRP A 45 -1.32 18.50 7.54
C TRP A 45 -2.12 19.79 7.38
N ALA A 46 -1.77 20.87 8.07
CA ALA A 46 -2.40 22.18 7.94
C ALA A 46 -2.11 22.83 6.57
N ALA A 47 -0.89 22.69 6.07
CA ALA A 47 -0.49 23.08 4.73
C ALA A 47 -1.31 22.33 3.66
N ALA A 48 -1.47 21.02 3.82
CA ALA A 48 -2.31 20.20 2.94
C ALA A 48 -3.78 20.62 2.95
N GLN A 49 -4.32 21.04 4.11
CA GLN A 49 -5.67 21.60 4.21
C GLN A 49 -5.79 22.89 3.41
N LEU A 50 -4.82 23.79 3.55
CA LEU A 50 -4.85 25.07 2.83
C LEU A 50 -4.75 24.87 1.31
N LEU A 51 -3.97 23.89 0.85
CA LEU A 51 -3.92 23.51 -0.56
C LEU A 51 -5.25 22.95 -1.06
N HIS A 52 -5.87 22.06 -0.28
CA HIS A 52 -7.20 21.54 -0.55
C HIS A 52 -8.24 22.67 -0.67
N GLU A 53 -8.23 23.63 0.24
CA GLU A 53 -9.14 24.78 0.18
C GLU A 53 -8.87 25.70 -1.02
N ALA A 54 -7.60 25.84 -1.41
CA ALA A 54 -7.21 26.71 -2.51
C ALA A 54 -7.49 26.11 -3.89
N PHE A 55 -7.31 24.80 -4.04
CA PHE A 55 -7.29 24.11 -5.34
C PHE A 55 -8.35 23.03 -5.49
N GLY A 56 -9.11 22.70 -4.44
CA GLY A 56 -9.99 21.53 -4.40
C GLY A 56 -9.19 20.22 -4.30
N GLY A 57 -9.80 19.08 -4.62
CA GLY A 57 -9.15 17.76 -4.54
C GLY A 57 -9.15 17.15 -3.14
N ALA A 58 -8.36 16.11 -2.88
CA ALA A 58 -8.28 15.46 -1.56
C ALA A 58 -7.14 16.03 -0.70
N ARG A 59 -7.39 16.32 0.58
CA ARG A 59 -6.35 16.78 1.52
C ARG A 59 -5.16 15.82 1.61
N LEU A 60 -5.45 14.51 1.70
CA LEU A 60 -4.43 13.48 1.81
C LEU A 60 -3.48 13.47 0.59
N TYR A 61 -3.99 13.75 -0.61
CA TYR A 61 -3.17 13.91 -1.81
C TYR A 61 -2.17 15.07 -1.68
N TYR A 62 -2.58 16.21 -1.11
CA TYR A 62 -1.64 17.30 -0.86
C TYR A 62 -0.63 16.96 0.21
N TYR A 63 -1.06 16.30 1.29
CA TYR A 63 -0.16 15.84 2.34
C TYR A 63 0.94 14.92 1.78
N THR A 64 0.56 13.93 0.96
CA THR A 64 1.54 13.02 0.34
C THR A 64 2.42 13.75 -0.68
N SER A 65 1.87 14.63 -1.52
CA SER A 65 2.67 15.37 -2.51
C SER A 65 3.64 16.39 -1.88
N LEU A 66 3.32 16.94 -0.71
CA LEU A 66 4.23 17.82 0.03
C LEU A 66 5.51 17.10 0.45
N ARG A 67 5.44 15.79 0.73
CA ARG A 67 6.57 14.94 1.15
C ARG A 67 7.21 14.16 0.00
N ALA A 68 6.41 13.79 -0.98
CA ALA A 68 6.77 12.96 -2.11
C ALA A 68 6.46 13.72 -3.42
N PRO A 69 7.27 14.74 -3.77
CA PRO A 69 6.98 15.61 -4.90
C PRO A 69 6.98 14.86 -6.25
N HIS A 70 7.58 13.67 -6.32
CA HIS A 70 7.51 12.81 -7.50
C HIS A 70 6.08 12.37 -7.85
N LEU A 71 5.17 12.34 -6.87
CA LEU A 71 3.73 12.05 -7.10
C LEU A 71 3.01 13.20 -7.81
N ASN A 72 3.56 14.41 -7.73
CA ASN A 72 3.02 15.62 -8.37
C ASN A 72 4.04 16.27 -9.31
N ALA A 73 5.08 15.52 -9.69
CA ALA A 73 6.09 15.97 -10.62
C ALA A 73 5.44 16.07 -11.99
N ASN A 74 5.32 17.28 -12.49
CA ASN A 74 4.88 17.49 -13.86
C ASN A 74 5.97 17.01 -14.83
N VAL A 75 5.62 16.95 -16.11
CA VAL A 75 6.55 16.52 -17.17
C VAL A 75 7.74 17.45 -17.39
N PHE A 76 7.79 18.59 -16.70
CA PHE A 76 8.80 19.65 -16.88
C PHE A 76 9.95 19.56 -15.86
N PHE A 77 9.69 19.04 -14.66
CA PHE A 77 10.65 19.03 -13.56
C PHE A 77 10.76 17.64 -12.93
N ARG A 78 11.98 17.11 -12.83
CA ARG A 78 12.28 15.85 -12.14
C ARG A 78 12.96 16.14 -10.80
N PRO A 79 12.31 15.92 -9.64
CA PRO A 79 12.94 16.15 -8.34
C PRO A 79 14.25 15.37 -8.18
N VAL A 80 15.25 15.99 -7.57
CA VAL A 80 16.57 15.36 -7.28
C VAL A 80 16.97 15.41 -5.81
N ALA A 81 16.20 16.11 -4.97
CA ALA A 81 16.38 16.18 -3.52
C ALA A 81 15.01 16.21 -2.83
N PRO A 82 14.96 15.93 -1.51
CA PRO A 82 13.75 16.14 -0.71
C PRO A 82 13.20 17.57 -0.86
N PRO A 83 11.87 17.75 -0.86
CA PRO A 83 11.27 19.08 -0.93
C PRO A 83 11.47 19.84 0.38
N LEU A 84 11.46 21.17 0.29
CA LEU A 84 11.32 22.06 1.44
C LEU A 84 9.92 22.69 1.40
N VAL A 85 9.19 22.60 2.50
CA VAL A 85 7.88 23.24 2.63
C VAL A 85 8.03 24.46 3.53
N ALA A 86 7.61 25.62 3.04
CA ALA A 86 7.57 26.85 3.84
C ALA A 86 6.14 27.21 4.16
N VAL A 87 5.90 27.62 5.40
CA VAL A 87 4.59 28.04 5.89
C VAL A 87 4.65 29.49 6.37
N ALA A 88 3.52 30.18 6.21
CA ALA A 88 3.30 31.50 6.79
C ALA A 88 2.25 31.38 7.90
N THR A 89 2.61 31.79 9.12
CA THR A 89 1.69 31.84 10.25
C THR A 89 1.40 33.28 10.63
N ARG A 90 0.17 33.57 11.07
CA ARG A 90 -0.18 34.89 11.58
C ARG A 90 0.36 35.05 13.00
N ALA A 91 1.07 36.14 13.27
CA ALA A 91 1.71 36.34 14.58
C ALA A 91 0.72 36.42 15.76
N ALA A 92 -0.51 36.86 15.51
CA ALA A 92 -1.51 37.08 16.55
C ALA A 92 -2.08 35.78 17.15
N ASP A 93 -2.24 34.74 16.33
CA ASP A 93 -2.95 33.51 16.71
C ASP A 93 -2.23 32.22 16.27
N GLY A 94 -1.08 32.33 15.61
CA GLY A 94 -0.32 31.21 15.08
C GLY A 94 -0.97 30.52 13.87
N ALA A 95 -2.10 31.01 13.36
CA ALA A 95 -2.84 30.34 12.29
C ALA A 95 -2.02 30.28 11.00
N LEU A 96 -1.95 29.11 10.37
CA LEU A 96 -1.32 28.93 9.05
C LEU A 96 -2.18 29.61 7.98
N VAL A 97 -1.61 30.64 7.36
CA VAL A 97 -2.27 31.49 6.35
C VAL A 97 -1.64 31.39 4.97
N GLY A 98 -0.51 30.68 4.84
CA GLY A 98 0.14 30.45 3.56
C GLY A 98 1.07 29.24 3.57
N VAL A 99 1.25 28.64 2.39
CA VAL A 99 2.15 27.51 2.15
C VAL A 99 2.78 27.66 0.76
N VAL A 100 4.03 27.23 0.63
CA VAL A 100 4.70 27.01 -0.65
C VAL A 100 5.66 25.82 -0.55
N GLN A 101 5.83 25.09 -1.65
CA GLN A 101 6.80 23.99 -1.76
C GLN A 101 7.95 24.42 -2.68
N LEU A 102 9.18 24.19 -2.23
CA LEU A 102 10.41 24.40 -2.98
C LEU A 102 11.08 23.05 -3.23
N ILE A 103 11.41 22.76 -4.47
CA ILE A 103 11.98 21.48 -4.90
C ILE A 103 13.25 21.76 -5.69
N LYS A 104 14.36 21.11 -5.35
CA LYS A 104 15.52 21.05 -6.24
C LYS A 104 15.24 20.02 -7.33
N ALA A 105 15.21 20.45 -8.57
CA ALA A 105 14.77 19.62 -9.69
C ALA A 105 15.67 19.74 -10.91
N ARG A 106 15.69 18.71 -11.73
CA ARG A 106 16.29 18.71 -13.06
C ARG A 106 15.24 19.10 -14.08
N LEU A 107 15.53 20.11 -14.90
CA LEU A 107 14.71 20.48 -16.05
C LEU A 107 14.69 19.33 -17.07
N THR A 108 13.51 18.97 -17.56
CA THR A 108 13.37 18.02 -18.67
C THR A 108 13.53 18.71 -20.01
N ALA A 109 13.76 17.93 -21.07
CA ALA A 109 13.83 18.46 -22.44
C ALA A 109 12.54 19.18 -22.87
N GLU A 110 11.39 18.74 -22.34
CA GLU A 110 10.07 19.34 -22.59
C GLU A 110 9.99 20.78 -22.08
N ALA A 111 10.63 21.07 -20.95
CA ALA A 111 10.66 22.40 -20.35
C ALA A 111 11.63 23.34 -21.07
N ALA A 112 12.79 22.83 -21.46
CA ALA A 112 13.91 23.63 -21.96
C ALA A 112 13.92 23.83 -23.50
N GLY A 113 12.96 23.28 -24.23
CA GLY A 113 12.86 23.44 -25.68
C GLY A 113 14.06 22.86 -26.48
N GLY A 114 14.78 21.88 -25.92
CA GLY A 114 15.90 21.19 -26.59
C GLY A 114 17.17 21.00 -25.76
N GLY A 115 17.32 21.68 -24.62
CA GLY A 115 18.48 21.58 -23.72
C GLY A 115 18.10 21.22 -22.28
N GLY A 116 17.64 19.98 -22.05
CA GLY A 116 17.32 19.50 -20.69
C GLY A 116 18.56 19.24 -19.83
N GLY A 117 18.35 19.02 -18.54
CA GLY A 117 19.39 18.53 -17.62
C GLY A 117 19.94 19.53 -16.62
N ALA A 118 19.68 20.83 -16.80
CA ALA A 118 20.04 21.85 -15.82
C ALA A 118 19.32 21.64 -14.48
N LEU A 119 20.02 21.89 -13.38
CA LEU A 119 19.43 21.90 -12.04
C LEU A 119 18.83 23.28 -11.77
N VAL A 120 17.61 23.28 -11.26
CA VAL A 120 16.82 24.48 -10.98
C VAL A 120 16.09 24.35 -9.66
N ALA A 121 15.69 25.50 -9.11
CA ALA A 121 14.74 25.57 -8.03
C ALA A 121 13.32 25.62 -8.60
N TYR A 122 12.51 24.61 -8.31
CA TYR A 122 11.11 24.57 -8.74
C TYR A 122 10.20 24.98 -7.57
N VAL A 123 9.43 26.04 -7.77
CA VAL A 123 8.40 26.49 -6.83
C VAL A 123 7.04 25.92 -7.24
N GLN A 124 6.42 25.17 -6.33
CA GLN A 124 5.14 24.49 -6.52
C GLN A 124 4.19 24.78 -5.35
N SER A 125 2.89 24.55 -5.55
CA SER A 125 1.89 24.51 -4.47
C SER A 125 1.84 25.78 -3.62
N LEU A 126 1.92 26.97 -4.24
CA LEU A 126 1.74 28.23 -3.52
C LEU A 126 0.25 28.48 -3.25
N ALA A 127 -0.15 28.47 -1.98
CA ALA A 127 -1.49 28.85 -1.56
C ALA A 127 -1.46 29.87 -0.42
N VAL A 128 -2.44 30.79 -0.44
CA VAL A 128 -2.65 31.81 0.60
C VAL A 128 -4.13 31.83 0.96
N ALA A 129 -4.41 31.76 2.27
CA ALA A 129 -5.75 31.80 2.83
C ALA A 129 -6.50 33.05 2.34
N PRO A 130 -7.79 32.96 1.97
CA PRO A 130 -8.54 34.09 1.42
C PRO A 130 -8.47 35.37 2.26
N SER A 131 -8.48 35.24 3.58
CA SER A 131 -8.39 36.34 4.56
C SER A 131 -7.03 37.04 4.63
N SER A 132 -5.99 36.45 4.02
CA SER A 132 -4.62 36.97 3.99
C SER A 132 -4.11 37.28 2.57
N ARG A 133 -4.99 37.18 1.55
CA ARG A 133 -4.65 37.56 0.18
C ARG A 133 -4.47 39.07 0.06
N ARG A 134 -3.65 39.49 -0.91
CA ARG A 134 -3.30 40.90 -1.19
C ARG A 134 -2.58 41.63 -0.04
N GLN A 135 -2.13 40.91 0.99
CA GLN A 135 -1.32 41.45 2.10
C GLN A 135 0.18 41.14 1.93
N GLY A 136 0.61 40.70 0.74
CA GLY A 136 2.01 40.39 0.44
C GLY A 136 2.50 39.00 0.88
N VAL A 137 1.68 38.17 1.54
CA VAL A 137 2.06 36.84 2.03
C VAL A 137 2.65 35.94 0.93
N GLY A 138 1.99 35.83 -0.23
CA GLY A 138 2.49 35.02 -1.34
C GLY A 138 3.86 35.48 -1.87
N ARG A 139 4.07 36.80 -1.97
CA ARG A 139 5.37 37.39 -2.36
C ARG A 139 6.44 37.06 -1.33
N ALA A 140 6.10 37.10 -0.04
CA ALA A 140 7.02 36.81 1.05
C ALA A 140 7.45 35.32 1.05
N LEU A 141 6.50 34.40 0.80
CA LEU A 141 6.77 32.96 0.65
C LEU A 141 7.68 32.67 -0.55
N VAL A 142 7.41 33.24 -1.72
CA VAL A 142 8.26 33.03 -2.91
C VAL A 142 9.68 33.58 -2.69
N ARG A 143 9.81 34.75 -2.04
CA ARG A 143 11.13 35.29 -1.66
C ARG A 143 11.87 34.42 -0.65
N TRP A 144 11.15 33.75 0.25
CA TRP A 144 11.75 32.75 1.14
C TRP A 144 12.34 31.60 0.32
N CYS A 145 11.61 31.10 -0.68
CA CYS A 145 12.11 30.08 -1.59
C CYS A 145 13.33 30.54 -2.38
N GLU A 146 13.31 31.75 -2.93
CA GLU A 146 14.45 32.34 -3.67
C GLU A 146 15.71 32.41 -2.80
N ARG A 147 15.60 32.89 -1.55
CA ARG A 147 16.74 32.94 -0.62
C ARG A 147 17.29 31.55 -0.29
N ARG A 148 16.41 30.57 -0.10
CA ARG A 148 16.85 29.20 0.21
C ARG A 148 17.49 28.54 -1.02
N ALA A 149 16.95 28.78 -2.21
CA ALA A 149 17.49 28.29 -3.48
C ALA A 149 18.85 28.92 -3.81
N ALA A 150 19.06 30.21 -3.50
CA ALA A 150 20.34 30.89 -3.74
C ALA A 150 21.53 30.31 -2.96
N ARG A 151 21.26 29.48 -1.93
CA ARG A 151 22.29 28.73 -1.20
C ARG A 151 22.73 27.45 -1.94
N TRP A 152 22.01 27.00 -2.96
CA TRP A 152 22.40 25.85 -3.77
C TRP A 152 23.42 26.26 -4.82
N ALA A 153 24.65 25.75 -4.70
CA ALA A 153 25.78 26.16 -5.54
C ALA A 153 25.63 25.87 -7.04
N ASP A 154 24.71 24.99 -7.41
CA ASP A 154 24.46 24.46 -8.75
C ASP A 154 23.08 24.88 -9.32
N VAL A 155 22.45 25.90 -8.72
CA VAL A 155 21.13 26.39 -9.13
C VAL A 155 21.18 27.91 -9.32
N ASP A 156 21.08 28.34 -10.58
CA ASP A 156 21.12 29.77 -10.96
C ASP A 156 19.73 30.35 -11.27
N GLU A 157 18.70 29.49 -11.34
CA GLU A 157 17.35 29.88 -11.76
C GLU A 157 16.26 29.27 -10.87
N VAL A 158 15.22 30.07 -10.62
CA VAL A 158 13.95 29.61 -10.03
C VAL A 158 12.91 29.52 -11.14
N TRP A 159 12.20 28.40 -11.18
CA TRP A 159 11.19 28.06 -12.16
C TRP A 159 9.86 27.77 -11.50
N LEU A 160 8.77 28.01 -12.23
CA LEU A 160 7.41 27.65 -11.85
C LEU A 160 6.56 27.36 -13.09
N ALA A 161 5.43 26.68 -12.87
CA ALA A 161 4.46 26.37 -13.91
C ALA A 161 3.07 26.88 -13.50
N LEU A 162 2.48 27.75 -14.31
CA LEU A 162 1.12 28.25 -14.13
C LEU A 162 0.15 27.44 -14.98
N GLY A 163 -1.00 27.03 -14.44
CA GLY A 163 -2.08 26.45 -15.24
C GLY A 163 -2.75 27.51 -16.14
N ALA A 164 -3.23 27.10 -17.31
CA ALA A 164 -3.91 27.96 -18.28
C ALA A 164 -5.20 28.60 -17.74
N GLU A 165 -5.91 27.89 -16.86
CA GLU A 165 -7.17 28.34 -16.27
C GLU A 165 -6.91 28.94 -14.88
N GLY A 166 -7.14 30.24 -14.71
CA GLY A 166 -7.02 30.92 -13.39
C GLY A 166 -5.74 31.73 -13.17
N GLY A 167 -4.87 31.84 -14.17
CA GLY A 167 -3.52 32.42 -14.03
C GLY A 167 -3.43 33.94 -13.86
N GLY A 168 -4.46 34.74 -14.14
CA GLY A 168 -4.30 36.22 -14.22
C GLY A 168 -3.71 36.87 -12.95
N GLY A 169 -4.19 36.47 -11.77
CA GLY A 169 -3.68 36.98 -10.50
C GLY A 169 -2.30 36.43 -10.11
N ALA A 170 -2.04 35.16 -10.41
CA ALA A 170 -0.76 34.51 -10.14
C ALA A 170 0.34 35.03 -11.08
N ARG A 171 0.03 35.15 -12.38
CA ARG A 171 0.91 35.74 -13.39
C ARG A 171 1.32 37.16 -13.02
N ALA A 172 0.36 38.02 -12.67
CA ALA A 172 0.65 39.39 -12.24
C ALA A 172 1.52 39.45 -10.97
N LEU A 173 1.37 38.48 -10.05
CA LEU A 173 2.26 38.35 -8.89
C LEU A 173 3.70 38.05 -9.35
N TYR A 174 3.90 37.05 -10.20
CA TYR A 174 5.22 36.60 -10.63
C TYR A 174 5.92 37.59 -11.58
N GLU A 175 5.19 38.18 -12.54
CA GLU A 175 5.72 39.28 -13.38
C GLU A 175 6.13 40.47 -12.50
N GLY A 176 5.31 40.83 -11.50
CA GLY A 176 5.66 41.85 -10.52
C GLY A 176 6.78 41.46 -9.55
N MET A 177 7.31 40.25 -9.63
CA MET A 177 8.51 39.77 -8.94
C MET A 177 9.71 39.61 -9.89
N GLY A 178 9.55 39.93 -11.18
CA GLY A 178 10.62 39.80 -12.18
C GLY A 178 10.75 38.41 -12.79
N TYR A 179 9.72 37.56 -12.69
CA TYR A 179 9.68 36.31 -13.46
C TYR A 179 9.29 36.62 -14.90
N GLU A 180 9.98 35.96 -15.82
CA GLU A 180 9.76 36.06 -17.26
C GLU A 180 9.12 34.78 -17.79
N ALA A 181 8.23 34.90 -18.78
CA ALA A 181 7.68 33.74 -19.46
C ALA A 181 8.76 33.06 -20.31
N ALA A 182 9.01 31.77 -20.06
CA ALA A 182 10.01 30.98 -20.76
C ALA A 182 9.39 30.14 -21.89
N ALA A 183 8.25 29.49 -21.61
CA ALA A 183 7.56 28.63 -22.57
C ALA A 183 6.08 28.45 -22.21
N SER A 184 5.27 28.04 -23.19
CA SER A 184 3.90 27.56 -22.94
C SER A 184 3.73 26.17 -23.57
N ARG A 185 3.41 25.17 -22.74
CA ARG A 185 3.34 23.76 -23.13
C ARG A 185 2.28 23.04 -22.30
N ARG A 186 1.48 22.18 -22.96
CA ARG A 186 0.47 21.33 -22.30
C ARG A 186 -0.48 22.08 -21.37
N GLY A 187 -0.89 23.29 -21.76
CA GLY A 187 -1.77 24.12 -20.93
C GLY A 187 -1.07 24.72 -19.71
N HIS A 188 0.26 24.72 -19.66
CA HIS A 188 1.03 25.40 -18.63
C HIS A 188 1.92 26.50 -19.22
N GLU A 189 1.95 27.65 -18.55
CA GLU A 189 2.93 28.70 -18.80
C GLU A 189 4.09 28.53 -17.80
N LEU A 190 5.27 28.21 -18.33
CA LEU A 190 6.50 28.10 -17.56
C LEU A 190 7.09 29.50 -17.42
N MET A 191 7.35 29.89 -16.18
CA MET A 191 8.02 31.16 -15.87
C MET A 191 9.31 30.89 -15.11
N ARG A 192 10.30 31.75 -15.33
CA ARG A 192 11.59 31.64 -14.67
C ARG A 192 12.13 32.99 -14.22
N ARG A 193 13.04 32.96 -13.26
CA ARG A 193 13.80 34.12 -12.81
C ARG A 193 15.22 33.68 -12.47
N ARG A 194 16.23 34.44 -12.91
CA ARG A 194 17.61 34.23 -12.48
C ARG A 194 17.76 34.64 -11.02
N LEU A 195 18.44 33.81 -10.25
CA LEU A 195 18.89 34.16 -8.92
C LEU A 195 20.09 35.11 -9.09
N GLU A 196 19.98 36.30 -8.53
CA GLU A 196 21.15 37.16 -8.39
C GLU A 196 22.10 36.46 -7.42
N ALA A 197 23.37 36.31 -7.80
CA ALA A 197 24.38 35.77 -6.90
C ALA A 197 24.40 36.65 -5.65
N VAL A 198 23.86 36.14 -4.54
CA VAL A 198 23.88 36.84 -3.27
C VAL A 198 25.28 36.66 -2.70
N GLU A 199 26.26 37.37 -3.26
CA GLU A 199 27.65 37.33 -2.81
C GLU A 199 27.77 37.73 -1.32
N GLU A 200 26.88 38.59 -0.83
CA GLU A 200 26.85 39.02 0.58
C GLU A 200 26.30 37.96 1.56
N ALA A 201 25.42 37.06 1.15
CA ALA A 201 24.80 36.09 2.07
C ALA A 201 25.63 34.81 2.27
N ARG A 202 26.65 34.57 1.44
CA ARG A 202 27.58 33.45 1.61
C ARG A 202 28.50 33.61 2.82
N GLY A 203 28.76 34.84 3.26
CA GLY A 203 29.70 35.12 4.35
C GLY A 203 29.10 35.05 5.76
N GLU A 204 27.82 35.41 5.95
CA GLU A 204 27.25 35.61 7.30
C GLU A 204 26.31 34.48 7.78
N VAL A 205 25.95 33.54 6.91
CA VAL A 205 24.95 32.49 7.24
C VAL A 205 25.58 31.16 7.65
N GLU A 206 26.75 30.81 7.10
CA GLU A 206 27.46 29.58 7.51
C GLU A 206 27.78 29.59 9.02
N GLU A 207 28.13 30.75 9.59
CA GLU A 207 28.45 30.88 11.02
C GLU A 207 27.25 30.70 11.98
N LYS A 208 26.00 30.90 11.54
CA LYS A 208 24.82 30.86 12.43
C LYS A 208 23.95 29.62 12.29
N GLU A 209 23.94 28.97 11.13
CA GLU A 209 23.22 27.70 10.95
C GLU A 209 24.03 26.52 11.51
N GLU A 210 25.37 26.56 11.48
CA GLU A 210 26.20 25.56 12.19
C GLU A 210 26.00 25.60 13.72
N GLU A 211 25.82 26.79 14.33
CA GLU A 211 25.48 26.89 15.76
C GLU A 211 24.09 26.31 16.08
N GLN A 212 23.12 26.48 15.19
CA GLN A 212 21.73 26.07 15.45
C GLN A 212 21.48 24.58 15.17
N ASP A 213 22.16 24.01 14.17
CA ASP A 213 22.09 22.56 13.89
C ASP A 213 22.94 21.75 14.91
N GLN A 214 24.01 22.33 15.49
CA GLN A 214 24.77 21.70 16.60
C GLN A 214 23.97 21.67 17.92
N GLU A 215 23.18 22.71 18.23
CA GLU A 215 22.30 22.70 19.41
C GLU A 215 21.17 21.65 19.29
N GLU A 216 20.67 21.37 18.08
CA GLU A 216 19.64 20.34 17.86
C GLU A 216 20.20 18.90 17.95
N GLU A 217 21.47 18.64 17.57
CA GLU A 217 22.10 17.33 17.75
C GLU A 217 22.47 17.03 19.23
N GLU A 218 22.89 18.03 20.01
CA GLU A 218 23.19 17.84 21.45
C GLU A 218 21.93 17.56 22.30
N GLU A 219 20.75 18.04 21.90
CA GLU A 219 19.49 17.72 22.59
C GLU A 219 19.01 16.28 22.32
N GLU A 220 19.36 15.67 21.18
CA GLU A 220 18.98 14.27 20.87
C GLU A 220 19.89 13.23 21.55
N GLU A 221 21.18 13.52 21.79
CA GLU A 221 22.08 12.60 22.53
C GLU A 221 21.79 12.54 24.05
N GLY A 222 21.07 13.52 24.61
CA GLY A 222 20.75 13.60 26.04
C GLY A 222 19.72 12.59 26.57
N VAL A 223 19.05 11.82 25.69
CA VAL A 223 17.99 10.85 26.08
C VAL A 223 18.43 9.40 25.82
N GLY A 224 19.67 9.06 26.20
CA GLY A 224 20.16 7.69 26.27
C GLY A 224 19.70 6.97 27.54
N VAL A 225 18.47 6.43 27.57
CA VAL A 225 18.05 5.46 28.61
C VAL A 225 18.79 4.15 28.36
N GLY A 226 19.68 3.81 29.30
CA GLY A 226 20.47 2.58 29.26
C GLY A 226 19.60 1.31 29.30
N VAL A 227 19.82 0.43 28.33
CA VAL A 227 19.52 -1.00 28.45
C VAL A 227 20.79 -1.76 28.09
N SER A 228 21.49 -2.19 29.14
CA SER A 228 22.61 -3.12 29.08
C SER A 228 22.10 -4.54 29.36
N ALA A 229 22.84 -5.50 28.80
CA ALA A 229 22.87 -6.93 29.12
C ALA A 229 21.74 -7.81 28.55
N LEU A 230 22.10 -8.61 27.54
CA LEU A 230 22.29 -10.07 27.69
C LEU A 230 22.67 -10.65 26.31
N CYS A 231 23.93 -11.02 26.14
CA CYS A 231 24.38 -11.97 25.13
C CYS A 231 24.95 -13.16 25.91
N GLU A 232 24.19 -14.24 25.96
CA GLU A 232 24.70 -15.55 26.37
C GLU A 232 25.14 -16.32 25.13
N GLU A 233 26.36 -16.84 25.23
CA GLU A 233 27.00 -17.76 24.31
C GLU A 233 26.25 -19.10 24.31
N VAL A 234 26.02 -19.67 23.13
CA VAL A 234 25.70 -21.10 22.99
C VAL A 234 26.64 -21.69 21.95
N GLU A 235 27.68 -22.33 22.46
CA GLU A 235 28.49 -23.33 21.76
C GLU A 235 27.78 -24.69 21.80
N GLY A 236 28.07 -25.53 20.81
CA GLY A 236 27.77 -26.97 20.78
C GLY A 236 26.82 -27.36 19.64
N GLU A 237 26.99 -28.45 18.91
CA GLU A 237 27.96 -29.55 18.91
C GLU A 237 27.85 -30.18 17.51
N GLU A 238 28.99 -30.52 16.90
CA GLU A 238 29.05 -31.32 15.67
C GLU A 238 29.01 -32.80 16.07
N GLU A 239 28.05 -33.57 15.56
CA GLU A 239 28.10 -35.04 15.60
C GLU A 239 28.22 -35.60 14.17
N GLU A 240 29.41 -36.14 13.90
CA GLU A 240 29.70 -37.16 12.89
C GLU A 240 29.03 -38.48 13.30
N GLU A 241 28.27 -39.11 12.40
CA GLU A 241 28.08 -40.56 12.42
C GLU A 241 28.44 -41.17 11.06
N LYS A 242 29.47 -42.02 11.11
CA LYS A 242 29.84 -43.06 10.14
C LYS A 242 29.67 -44.40 10.85
N GLU A 243 29.03 -45.36 10.19
CA GLU A 243 29.27 -46.82 10.27
C GLU A 243 28.45 -47.45 9.12
N GLU A 244 29.05 -47.91 8.02
CA GLU A 244 29.57 -49.27 7.78
C GLU A 244 28.76 -50.41 8.43
N GLU A 245 28.05 -51.22 7.62
CA GLU A 245 28.38 -52.65 7.52
C GLU A 245 27.74 -53.36 6.32
N LYS A 246 28.46 -54.39 5.86
CA LYS A 246 28.19 -55.30 4.75
C LYS A 246 27.23 -56.42 5.17
N GLY A 247 26.51 -56.97 4.19
CA GLY A 247 25.87 -58.27 4.32
C GLY A 247 25.57 -58.90 2.96
N GLU A 248 26.51 -59.68 2.44
CA GLU A 248 26.27 -60.69 1.41
C GLU A 248 25.38 -61.81 1.96
N GLY A 249 24.53 -62.42 1.12
CA GLY A 249 24.29 -63.86 1.27
C GLY A 249 22.93 -64.40 0.85
N VAL A 250 22.97 -65.10 -0.29
CA VAL A 250 22.34 -66.41 -0.55
C VAL A 250 20.82 -66.45 -0.77
N GLY A 251 20.47 -66.85 -2.00
CA GLY A 251 19.11 -67.18 -2.41
C GLY A 251 18.64 -68.58 -2.00
N ILE A 252 17.33 -68.77 -2.06
CA ILE A 252 16.68 -70.07 -2.21
C ILE A 252 15.56 -69.89 -3.24
N VAL A 253 15.68 -70.65 -4.32
CA VAL A 253 14.65 -70.92 -5.32
C VAL A 253 13.63 -71.87 -4.68
N ALA A 254 12.37 -71.45 -4.62
CA ALA A 254 11.24 -72.34 -4.35
C ALA A 254 10.19 -72.09 -5.43
N LEU A 255 10.07 -73.09 -6.31
CA LEU A 255 8.98 -73.29 -7.24
C LEU A 255 7.71 -73.58 -6.43
N CYS A 256 6.66 -72.79 -6.64
CA CYS A 256 5.29 -73.17 -6.29
C CYS A 256 4.42 -73.00 -7.53
N GLU A 257 3.53 -73.97 -7.65
CA GLU A 257 2.77 -74.37 -8.82
C GLU A 257 1.64 -73.40 -9.16
N GLU A 258 1.29 -73.46 -10.45
CA GLU A 258 0.20 -72.79 -11.13
C GLU A 258 -1.16 -73.14 -10.52
N GLU A 259 -1.92 -72.13 -10.10
CA GLU A 259 -3.38 -72.17 -10.10
C GLU A 259 -3.88 -70.89 -10.77
N GLY A 260 -4.79 -71.07 -11.73
CA GLY A 260 -5.17 -70.09 -12.74
C GLY A 260 -5.73 -68.78 -12.18
N GLU A 261 -5.04 -67.70 -12.51
CA GLU A 261 -5.54 -66.33 -12.38
C GLU A 261 -6.32 -65.98 -13.64
N GLU A 262 -7.61 -65.69 -13.49
CA GLU A 262 -8.32 -64.87 -14.45
C GLU A 262 -7.59 -63.52 -14.50
N GLU A 263 -6.88 -63.25 -15.60
CA GLU A 263 -6.40 -61.93 -15.95
C GLU A 263 -7.63 -61.02 -16.17
N GLU A 264 -8.25 -60.55 -15.08
CA GLU A 264 -8.94 -59.28 -15.10
C GLU A 264 -7.89 -58.25 -15.50
N GLU A 265 -8.00 -57.76 -16.73
CA GLU A 265 -7.36 -56.52 -17.17
C GLU A 265 -7.69 -55.44 -16.13
N LYS A 266 -6.81 -55.31 -15.12
CA LYS A 266 -6.69 -54.08 -14.35
C LYS A 266 -6.25 -53.05 -15.37
N GLU A 267 -7.21 -52.44 -16.05
CA GLU A 267 -7.06 -51.09 -16.54
C GLU A 267 -6.57 -50.31 -15.32
N GLU A 268 -5.24 -50.13 -15.23
CA GLU A 268 -4.66 -49.06 -14.45
C GLU A 268 -5.35 -47.82 -14.97
N GLU A 269 -6.41 -47.42 -14.28
CA GLU A 269 -7.12 -46.17 -14.45
C GLU A 269 -6.02 -45.12 -14.29
N LYS A 270 -5.39 -44.74 -15.41
CA LYS A 270 -4.33 -43.74 -15.46
C LYS A 270 -4.99 -42.50 -14.89
N GLY A 271 -4.72 -42.24 -13.61
CA GLY A 271 -5.27 -41.11 -12.90
C GLY A 271 -5.12 -39.90 -13.79
N GLU A 272 -6.24 -39.33 -14.20
CA GLU A 272 -6.26 -38.14 -15.04
C GLU A 272 -5.41 -37.11 -14.30
N GLY A 273 -4.18 -36.90 -14.80
CA GLY A 273 -3.23 -35.96 -14.21
C GLY A 273 -3.83 -34.56 -14.21
N VAL A 274 -3.18 -33.60 -13.51
CA VAL A 274 -3.65 -32.21 -13.33
C VAL A 274 -4.55 -31.79 -14.47
N GLY A 275 -5.82 -31.54 -14.18
CA GLY A 275 -6.73 -30.95 -15.15
C GLY A 275 -6.26 -29.53 -15.44
N ILE A 276 -5.24 -29.35 -16.28
CA ILE A 276 -4.66 -28.04 -16.62
C ILE A 276 -5.78 -27.14 -17.14
N ALA A 277 -6.76 -27.71 -17.85
CA ALA A 277 -7.98 -27.02 -18.25
C ALA A 277 -8.79 -26.50 -17.04
N ALA A 278 -8.98 -27.30 -16.00
CA ALA A 278 -9.65 -26.91 -14.76
C ALA A 278 -8.85 -25.87 -13.96
N LEU A 279 -7.51 -26.01 -13.90
CA LEU A 279 -6.64 -24.99 -13.31
C LEU A 279 -6.74 -23.67 -14.06
N CYS A 280 -6.63 -23.70 -15.40
CA CYS A 280 -6.76 -22.50 -16.24
C CYS A 280 -8.16 -21.87 -16.12
N ALA A 281 -9.22 -22.67 -16.04
CA ALA A 281 -10.59 -22.17 -15.85
C ALA A 281 -10.74 -21.50 -14.47
N SER A 282 -10.27 -22.16 -13.40
CA SER A 282 -10.31 -21.63 -12.04
C SER A 282 -9.48 -20.35 -11.91
N VAL A 283 -8.22 -20.36 -12.39
CA VAL A 283 -7.35 -19.18 -12.42
C VAL A 283 -7.95 -18.08 -13.30
N GLY A 284 -8.62 -18.42 -14.40
CA GLY A 284 -9.34 -17.45 -15.23
C GLY A 284 -10.48 -16.75 -14.49
N VAL A 285 -11.29 -17.51 -13.74
CA VAL A 285 -12.34 -16.96 -12.87
C VAL A 285 -11.75 -16.08 -11.78
N GLN A 286 -10.68 -16.51 -11.11
CA GLN A 286 -10.00 -15.70 -10.10
C GLN A 286 -9.34 -14.45 -10.69
N GLY A 287 -8.77 -14.57 -11.89
CA GLY A 287 -8.23 -13.44 -12.65
C GLY A 287 -9.31 -12.42 -12.99
N MET A 288 -10.54 -12.86 -13.31
CA MET A 288 -11.68 -11.97 -13.49
C MET A 288 -12.05 -11.25 -12.20
N TYR A 289 -12.10 -11.93 -11.05
CA TYR A 289 -12.36 -11.28 -9.76
C TYR A 289 -11.26 -10.28 -9.39
N ALA A 290 -9.98 -10.65 -9.59
CA ALA A 290 -8.87 -9.74 -9.42
C ALA A 290 -8.96 -8.53 -10.35
N ALA A 291 -9.38 -8.72 -11.61
CA ALA A 291 -9.62 -7.62 -12.54
C ALA A 291 -10.77 -6.71 -12.08
N VAL A 292 -11.86 -7.26 -11.56
CA VAL A 292 -12.96 -6.48 -10.97
C VAL A 292 -12.49 -5.70 -9.74
N GLY A 293 -11.71 -6.33 -8.86
CA GLY A 293 -11.08 -5.65 -7.72
C GLY A 293 -10.15 -4.52 -8.17
N ALA A 294 -9.32 -4.77 -9.17
CA ALA A 294 -8.38 -3.81 -9.75
C ALA A 294 -9.11 -2.63 -10.39
N LEU A 295 -10.18 -2.91 -11.13
CA LEU A 295 -11.08 -1.90 -11.70
C LEU A 295 -11.81 -1.13 -10.61
N GLY A 296 -12.26 -1.78 -9.53
CA GLY A 296 -12.85 -1.12 -8.38
C GLY A 296 -11.88 -0.13 -7.74
N VAL A 297 -10.67 -0.55 -7.44
CA VAL A 297 -9.60 0.33 -6.91
C VAL A 297 -9.29 1.46 -7.90
N GLY A 298 -9.05 1.12 -9.17
CA GLY A 298 -8.64 2.08 -10.19
C GLY A 298 -9.74 3.06 -10.64
N ALA A 299 -11.00 2.64 -10.67
CA ALA A 299 -12.11 3.47 -11.15
C ALA A 299 -12.89 4.14 -10.01
N LEU A 300 -12.97 3.52 -8.82
CA LEU A 300 -13.77 4.04 -7.71
C LEU A 300 -12.94 4.75 -6.65
N LEU A 301 -11.65 4.40 -6.46
CA LEU A 301 -10.82 5.01 -5.42
C LEU A 301 -9.80 5.98 -5.97
N HIS A 302 -9.10 5.59 -7.05
CA HIS A 302 -8.04 6.43 -7.62
C HIS A 302 -8.50 7.85 -8.01
N PRO A 303 -9.68 8.09 -8.60
CA PRO A 303 -10.14 9.46 -8.91
C PRO A 303 -10.32 10.36 -7.68
N PHE A 304 -10.43 9.76 -6.49
CA PHE A 304 -10.60 10.47 -5.23
C PHE A 304 -9.32 10.49 -4.38
N GLY A 305 -8.17 10.17 -4.99
CA GLY A 305 -6.87 10.16 -4.32
C GLY A 305 -6.53 8.84 -3.62
N GLY A 306 -7.27 7.76 -3.92
CA GLY A 306 -6.92 6.40 -3.48
C GLY A 306 -5.70 5.84 -4.21
N PRO A 307 -5.09 4.75 -3.68
CA PRO A 307 -3.92 4.14 -4.28
C PRO A 307 -4.25 3.48 -5.62
N SER A 308 -3.30 3.51 -6.56
CA SER A 308 -3.34 2.66 -7.75
C SER A 308 -3.06 1.20 -7.37
N VAL A 309 -3.49 0.26 -8.22
CA VAL A 309 -3.18 -1.17 -8.03
C VAL A 309 -1.67 -1.41 -7.94
N ALA A 310 -0.88 -0.71 -8.76
CA ALA A 310 0.58 -0.81 -8.69
C ALA A 310 1.16 -0.28 -7.37
N GLN A 311 0.55 0.74 -6.74
CA GLN A 311 0.96 1.21 -5.41
C GLN A 311 0.61 0.19 -4.32
N LEU A 312 -0.55 -0.45 -4.42
CA LEU A 312 -0.97 -1.50 -3.48
C LEU A 312 -0.03 -2.71 -3.48
N PHE A 313 0.63 -3.01 -4.60
CA PHE A 313 1.66 -4.06 -4.68
C PHE A 313 3.10 -3.53 -4.50
N GLY A 314 3.27 -2.27 -4.08
CA GLY A 314 4.59 -1.66 -3.86
C GLY A 314 5.40 -1.39 -5.13
N ALA A 315 4.81 -1.51 -6.32
CA ALA A 315 5.49 -1.39 -7.61
C ALA A 315 5.63 0.06 -8.11
N ALA A 316 4.66 0.92 -7.83
CA ALA A 316 4.66 2.31 -8.31
C ALA A 316 5.38 3.26 -7.33
N GLY A 317 6.70 3.37 -7.48
CA GLY A 317 7.49 4.46 -6.88
C GLY A 317 8.92 4.13 -6.47
N ARG A 318 9.31 2.86 -6.33
CA ARG A 318 10.53 2.47 -5.58
C ARG A 318 11.60 1.72 -6.34
N TRP A 319 11.32 1.18 -7.54
CA TRP A 319 12.31 0.39 -8.29
C TRP A 319 13.31 1.24 -9.11
N GLY A 320 13.13 2.56 -9.13
CA GLY A 320 13.93 3.49 -9.96
C GLY A 320 15.01 4.29 -9.22
N GLY A 321 15.19 4.13 -7.91
CA GLY A 321 16.12 4.93 -7.12
C GLY A 321 17.00 4.08 -6.20
N GLY A 322 18.30 3.99 -6.52
CA GLY A 322 19.43 3.58 -5.67
C GLY A 322 19.18 2.60 -4.51
N GLY A 323 19.37 1.30 -4.77
CA GLY A 323 20.03 0.32 -3.87
C GLY A 323 19.43 -0.05 -2.50
N GLY A 324 18.54 0.73 -1.88
CA GLY A 324 18.23 0.58 -0.45
C GLY A 324 16.99 -0.23 -0.06
N GLU A 325 16.04 -0.46 -0.96
CA GLU A 325 14.69 -0.92 -0.58
C GLU A 325 14.23 -2.26 -1.18
N ALA A 326 15.13 -2.98 -1.88
CA ALA A 326 14.79 -4.27 -2.50
C ALA A 326 14.39 -5.36 -1.48
N TRP A 327 14.79 -5.21 -0.21
CA TRP A 327 14.46 -6.16 0.86
C TRP A 327 13.03 -6.02 1.39
N ARG A 328 12.37 -4.86 1.18
CA ARG A 328 11.07 -4.59 1.79
C ARG A 328 9.97 -5.56 1.33
N PRO A 329 9.81 -5.87 0.02
CA PRO A 329 8.84 -6.88 -0.41
C PRO A 329 9.12 -8.25 0.21
N VAL A 330 10.41 -8.61 0.35
CA VAL A 330 10.82 -9.86 0.98
C VAL A 330 10.43 -9.88 2.46
N ALA A 331 10.66 -8.78 3.19
CA ALA A 331 10.26 -8.66 4.59
C ALA A 331 8.74 -8.69 4.77
N GLU A 332 7.98 -7.99 3.93
CA GLU A 332 6.51 -8.00 3.98
C GLU A 332 5.95 -9.41 3.70
N ALA A 333 6.48 -10.09 2.67
CA ALA A 333 6.12 -11.47 2.39
C ALA A 333 6.51 -12.41 3.57
N ALA A 334 7.70 -12.23 4.16
CA ALA A 334 8.16 -13.03 5.29
C ALA A 334 7.28 -12.84 6.53
N VAL A 335 6.87 -11.60 6.85
CA VAL A 335 5.93 -11.32 7.94
C VAL A 335 4.59 -12.01 7.68
N GLY A 336 4.05 -11.90 6.46
CA GLY A 336 2.81 -12.57 6.09
C GLY A 336 2.91 -14.09 6.23
N LEU A 337 3.96 -14.70 5.69
CA LEU A 337 4.22 -16.14 5.81
C LEU A 337 4.43 -16.58 7.27
N GLY A 338 5.03 -15.74 8.11
CA GLY A 338 5.16 -15.98 9.54
C GLY A 338 3.81 -16.07 10.25
N VAL A 339 2.87 -15.17 9.92
CA VAL A 339 1.48 -15.23 10.42
C VAL A 339 0.77 -16.50 9.94
N ALA A 340 0.92 -16.85 8.66
CA ALA A 340 0.36 -18.09 8.12
C ALA A 340 0.88 -19.33 8.87
N ALA A 341 2.19 -19.41 9.08
CA ALA A 341 2.82 -20.52 9.80
C ALA A 341 2.33 -20.61 11.26
N ALA A 342 2.18 -19.47 11.94
CA ALA A 342 1.67 -19.42 13.30
C ALA A 342 0.22 -19.93 13.39
N GLU A 343 -0.66 -19.51 12.46
CA GLU A 343 -2.05 -19.96 12.43
C GLU A 343 -2.18 -21.44 12.06
N LEU A 344 -1.40 -21.92 11.08
CA LEU A 344 -1.35 -23.35 10.74
C LEU A 344 -0.91 -24.19 11.94
N ARG A 345 0.14 -23.75 12.65
CA ARG A 345 0.60 -24.42 13.88
C ARG A 345 -0.47 -24.39 14.97
N ARG A 346 -1.15 -23.26 15.18
CA ARG A 346 -2.23 -23.11 16.17
C ARG A 346 -3.42 -24.01 15.84
N GLY A 347 -3.71 -24.20 14.56
CA GLY A 347 -4.74 -25.12 14.06
C GLY A 347 -4.34 -26.59 14.09
N GLY A 348 -3.14 -26.93 14.60
CA GLY A 348 -2.64 -28.31 14.62
C GLY A 348 -2.36 -28.87 13.23
N VAL A 349 -2.17 -28.00 12.22
CA VAL A 349 -1.84 -28.42 10.86
C VAL A 349 -0.35 -28.72 10.81
N ALA A 350 0.01 -29.96 11.17
CA ALA A 350 1.31 -30.52 10.84
C ALA A 350 1.35 -30.74 9.33
N VAL A 351 2.05 -29.86 8.61
CA VAL A 351 2.19 -29.94 7.15
C VAL A 351 2.86 -31.27 6.73
N TRP A 352 3.51 -31.99 7.65
CA TRP A 352 4.29 -33.20 7.41
C TRP A 352 4.02 -34.27 8.46
N GLU A 353 2.81 -34.83 8.47
CA GLU A 353 2.58 -36.15 9.07
C GLU A 353 2.95 -37.25 8.07
N GLU A 354 3.63 -38.30 8.52
CA GLU A 354 4.07 -39.42 7.68
C GLU A 354 2.89 -40.24 7.13
N ALA A 355 1.76 -40.27 7.83
CA ALA A 355 0.55 -40.95 7.40
C ALA A 355 -0.66 -40.02 7.53
N ALA A 356 -1.12 -39.45 6.39
CA ALA A 356 -2.35 -38.68 6.37
C ALA A 356 -3.57 -39.62 6.45
N PRO A 357 -4.54 -39.36 7.35
CA PRO A 357 -5.76 -40.16 7.38
C PRO A 357 -6.57 -39.98 6.07
N PRO A 358 -7.44 -40.93 5.72
CA PRO A 358 -8.37 -40.75 4.61
C PRO A 358 -9.20 -39.48 4.75
N LEU A 359 -9.54 -38.88 3.62
CA LEU A 359 -10.34 -37.68 3.53
C LEU A 359 -11.76 -37.97 4.01
N GLN A 360 -12.24 -37.13 4.92
CA GLN A 360 -13.63 -37.15 5.39
C GLN A 360 -14.16 -35.73 5.22
N TYR A 361 -15.09 -35.56 4.28
CA TYR A 361 -15.78 -34.31 4.05
C TYR A 361 -17.28 -34.51 4.18
N GLU A 362 -17.93 -33.50 4.75
CA GLU A 362 -19.36 -33.29 4.61
C GLU A 362 -19.70 -32.77 3.20
N ALA A 363 -20.98 -32.80 2.82
CA ALA A 363 -21.42 -32.41 1.48
C ALA A 363 -20.99 -30.96 1.14
N ALA A 364 -21.25 -29.98 2.01
CA ALA A 364 -20.79 -28.61 1.79
C ALA A 364 -19.27 -28.48 1.63
N GLN A 365 -18.49 -29.23 2.42
CA GLN A 365 -17.03 -29.22 2.34
C GLN A 365 -16.54 -29.82 1.02
N ALA A 366 -17.19 -30.89 0.54
CA ALA A 366 -16.86 -31.50 -0.74
C ALA A 366 -17.14 -30.54 -1.91
N VAL A 367 -18.26 -29.80 -1.88
CA VAL A 367 -18.56 -28.75 -2.87
C VAL A 367 -17.47 -27.68 -2.87
N GLN A 368 -17.07 -27.21 -1.68
CA GLN A 368 -16.04 -26.19 -1.54
C GLN A 368 -14.66 -26.65 -2.05
N MET A 369 -14.34 -27.93 -1.83
CA MET A 369 -13.02 -28.51 -2.14
C MET A 369 -12.98 -29.21 -3.51
N ALA A 370 -14.10 -29.25 -4.24
CA ALA A 370 -14.16 -29.77 -5.60
C ALA A 370 -13.16 -29.09 -6.56
N PRO A 371 -12.91 -27.76 -6.50
CA PRO A 371 -11.85 -27.14 -7.30
C PRO A 371 -10.45 -27.68 -6.97
N LEU A 372 -10.14 -27.93 -5.68
CA LEU A 372 -8.86 -28.53 -5.30
C LEU A 372 -8.73 -29.94 -5.89
N PHE A 373 -9.78 -30.75 -5.78
CA PHE A 373 -9.81 -32.09 -6.37
C PHE A 373 -9.61 -32.06 -7.89
N ALA A 374 -10.31 -31.17 -8.60
CA ALA A 374 -10.17 -31.00 -10.04
C ALA A 374 -8.77 -30.54 -10.48
N ILE A 375 -8.09 -29.73 -9.65
CA ILE A 375 -6.77 -29.18 -9.96
C ILE A 375 -5.65 -30.16 -9.61
N ALA A 376 -5.75 -30.87 -8.47
CA ALA A 376 -4.62 -31.61 -7.90
C ALA A 376 -4.96 -33.05 -7.45
N GLY A 377 -6.24 -33.43 -7.40
CA GLY A 377 -6.71 -34.69 -6.80
C GLY A 377 -6.14 -35.95 -7.46
N GLY A 378 -5.95 -35.93 -8.79
CA GLY A 378 -5.38 -37.04 -9.56
C GLY A 378 -3.88 -36.94 -9.85
N GLU A 379 -3.19 -35.86 -9.46
CA GLU A 379 -1.78 -35.67 -9.82
C GLU A 379 -0.83 -36.43 -8.88
N ALA A 380 -0.14 -37.42 -9.45
CA ALA A 380 0.81 -38.26 -8.74
C ALA A 380 2.09 -37.51 -8.32
N ARG A 381 2.51 -36.50 -9.09
CA ARG A 381 3.75 -35.75 -8.85
C ARG A 381 3.50 -34.61 -7.86
N ALA A 382 4.04 -34.76 -6.66
CA ALA A 382 3.90 -33.79 -5.58
C ALA A 382 4.29 -32.36 -6.01
N ALA A 383 5.40 -32.20 -6.73
CA ALA A 383 5.85 -30.88 -7.18
C ALA A 383 4.80 -30.17 -8.06
N VAL A 384 4.15 -30.89 -8.99
CA VAL A 384 3.16 -30.33 -9.90
C VAL A 384 1.87 -29.97 -9.17
N ALA A 385 1.39 -30.87 -8.31
CA ALA A 385 0.20 -30.63 -7.48
C ALA A 385 0.41 -29.42 -6.56
N VAL A 386 1.55 -29.33 -5.87
CA VAL A 386 1.89 -28.21 -4.98
C VAL A 386 2.00 -26.91 -5.77
N SER A 387 2.67 -26.89 -6.93
CA SER A 387 2.73 -25.69 -7.77
C SER A 387 1.34 -25.23 -8.23
N ALA A 388 0.46 -26.15 -8.60
CA ALA A 388 -0.92 -25.84 -8.98
C ALA A 388 -1.73 -25.25 -7.81
N ILE A 389 -1.59 -25.83 -6.61
CA ILE A 389 -2.20 -25.31 -5.37
C ILE A 389 -1.68 -23.90 -5.07
N VAL A 390 -0.36 -23.69 -5.13
CA VAL A 390 0.26 -22.38 -4.89
C VAL A 390 -0.26 -21.34 -5.88
N ALA A 391 -0.27 -21.66 -7.18
CA ALA A 391 -0.76 -20.75 -8.21
C ALA A 391 -2.24 -20.37 -7.99
N TRP A 392 -3.08 -21.37 -7.71
CA TRP A 392 -4.50 -21.16 -7.44
C TRP A 392 -4.74 -20.29 -6.19
N GLN A 393 -4.06 -20.60 -5.08
CA GLN A 393 -4.24 -19.87 -3.83
C GLN A 393 -3.66 -18.47 -3.85
N LEU A 394 -2.56 -18.23 -4.57
CA LEU A 394 -2.06 -16.87 -4.80
C LEU A 394 -3.06 -16.03 -5.60
N ALA A 395 -3.69 -16.61 -6.63
CA ALA A 395 -4.69 -15.90 -7.43
C ALA A 395 -5.95 -15.56 -6.60
N LEU A 396 -6.43 -16.51 -5.80
CA LEU A 396 -7.57 -16.29 -4.89
C LEU A 396 -7.24 -15.21 -3.84
N ALA A 397 -6.10 -15.33 -3.16
CA ALA A 397 -5.68 -14.36 -2.16
C ALA A 397 -5.52 -12.97 -2.80
N ALA A 398 -4.90 -12.85 -3.97
CA ALA A 398 -4.77 -11.57 -4.66
C ALA A 398 -6.14 -10.93 -4.96
N ALA A 399 -7.12 -11.71 -5.42
CA ALA A 399 -8.46 -11.22 -5.71
C ALA A 399 -9.18 -10.75 -4.44
N GLU A 400 -9.16 -11.56 -3.39
CA GLU A 400 -9.81 -11.24 -2.12
C GLU A 400 -9.15 -10.07 -1.39
N GLU A 401 -7.82 -10.02 -1.31
CA GLU A 401 -7.11 -8.93 -0.66
C GLU A 401 -7.33 -7.59 -1.39
N LEU A 402 -7.35 -7.62 -2.72
CA LEU A 402 -7.64 -6.43 -3.51
C LEU A 402 -9.08 -5.94 -3.29
N TYR A 403 -10.04 -6.84 -3.11
CA TYR A 403 -11.42 -6.49 -2.79
C TYR A 403 -11.57 -5.97 -1.35
N TYR A 404 -11.16 -6.74 -0.34
CA TYR A 404 -11.42 -6.41 1.06
C TYR A 404 -10.53 -5.28 1.58
N ARG A 405 -9.25 -5.23 1.19
CA ARG A 405 -8.29 -4.27 1.74
C ARG A 405 -8.10 -3.12 0.76
N GLY A 406 -7.84 -3.46 -0.51
CA GLY A 406 -7.69 -2.49 -1.59
C GLY A 406 -8.95 -1.65 -1.82
N LEU A 407 -10.13 -2.28 -1.91
CA LEU A 407 -11.39 -1.56 -2.17
C LEU A 407 -12.14 -1.20 -0.88
N VAL A 408 -12.51 -2.19 -0.06
CA VAL A 408 -13.41 -1.96 1.09
C VAL A 408 -12.72 -1.18 2.20
N GLN A 409 -11.58 -1.66 2.74
CA GLN A 409 -10.90 -0.98 3.84
C GLN A 409 -10.45 0.43 3.44
N THR A 410 -9.73 0.58 2.33
CA THR A 410 -9.31 1.90 1.84
C THR A 410 -10.50 2.82 1.54
N GLY A 411 -11.57 2.28 0.91
CA GLY A 411 -12.78 3.05 0.65
C GLY A 411 -13.45 3.57 1.93
N VAL A 412 -13.53 2.74 2.98
CA VAL A 412 -14.08 3.16 4.28
C VAL A 412 -13.20 4.22 4.94
N VAL A 413 -11.87 4.05 4.93
CA VAL A 413 -10.94 5.09 5.44
C VAL A 413 -11.19 6.42 4.73
N MET A 414 -11.24 6.40 3.39
CA MET A 414 -11.49 7.60 2.60
C MET A 414 -12.84 8.24 2.93
N LEU A 415 -13.92 7.45 3.01
CA LEU A 415 -15.25 7.96 3.35
C LEU A 415 -15.29 8.60 4.74
N LEU A 416 -14.67 7.97 5.74
CA LEU A 416 -14.62 8.49 7.12
C LEU A 416 -13.77 9.77 7.21
N GLN A 417 -12.68 9.85 6.45
CA GLN A 417 -11.84 11.04 6.41
C GLN A 417 -12.52 12.21 5.68
N LEU A 418 -13.24 11.93 4.58
CA LEU A 418 -14.04 12.93 3.85
C LEU A 418 -15.25 13.43 4.65
N GLY A 419 -15.82 12.58 5.51
CA GLY A 419 -16.98 12.88 6.34
C GLY A 419 -16.72 13.82 7.53
N GLY A 420 -15.49 14.28 7.75
CA GLY A 420 -15.22 15.39 8.67
C GLY A 420 -14.79 15.03 10.10
N GLY A 421 -13.84 14.11 10.28
CA GLY A 421 -12.90 14.28 11.42
C GLY A 421 -12.78 13.16 12.44
N LEU A 422 -12.86 11.88 12.03
CA LEU A 422 -12.25 10.86 12.88
C LEU A 422 -10.72 10.96 12.82
N PRO A 423 -10.01 10.81 13.96
CA PRO A 423 -8.56 10.67 13.95
C PRO A 423 -8.15 9.51 13.02
N PRO A 424 -6.99 9.60 12.33
CA PRO A 424 -6.54 8.57 11.40
C PRO A 424 -6.63 7.15 11.97
N LEU A 425 -6.18 6.95 13.21
CA LEU A 425 -6.23 5.66 13.90
C LEU A 425 -7.65 5.12 14.07
N ALA A 426 -8.63 5.99 14.38
CA ALA A 426 -10.02 5.60 14.51
C ALA A 426 -10.64 5.22 13.15
N SER A 427 -10.30 5.96 12.09
CA SER A 427 -10.73 5.62 10.73
C SER A 427 -10.16 4.28 10.27
N GLU A 428 -8.88 4.01 10.52
CA GLU A 428 -8.22 2.75 10.20
C GLU A 428 -8.84 1.58 10.98
N SER A 429 -9.09 1.77 12.28
CA SER A 429 -9.67 0.73 13.14
C SER A 429 -11.09 0.36 12.69
N LEU A 430 -11.93 1.35 12.36
CA LEU A 430 -13.27 1.11 11.86
C LEU A 430 -13.27 0.45 10.48
N ALA A 431 -12.36 0.87 9.60
CA ALA A 431 -12.21 0.26 8.29
C ALA A 431 -11.74 -1.19 8.38
N ALA A 432 -10.78 -1.49 9.27
CA ALA A 432 -10.31 -2.83 9.54
C ALA A 432 -11.44 -3.73 10.08
N LEU A 433 -12.24 -3.23 11.02
CA LEU A 433 -13.40 -3.95 11.55
C LEU A 433 -14.47 -4.20 10.48
N ALA A 434 -14.77 -3.21 9.64
CA ALA A 434 -15.73 -3.35 8.56
C ALA A 434 -15.28 -4.39 7.53
N SER A 435 -14.01 -4.33 7.13
CA SER A 435 -13.41 -5.30 6.21
C SER A 435 -13.40 -6.72 6.81
N ALA A 436 -13.00 -6.86 8.08
CA ALA A 436 -13.00 -8.13 8.79
C ALA A 436 -14.40 -8.74 8.95
N ALA A 437 -15.39 -7.93 9.29
CA ALA A 437 -16.78 -8.38 9.40
C ALA A 437 -17.35 -8.82 8.05
N LEU A 438 -17.06 -8.09 6.97
CA LEU A 438 -17.49 -8.48 5.63
C LEU A 438 -16.81 -9.79 5.19
N PHE A 439 -15.51 -9.91 5.43
CA PHE A 439 -14.76 -11.14 5.16
C PHE A 439 -15.39 -12.33 5.90
N GLY A 440 -15.68 -12.16 7.19
CA GLY A 440 -16.31 -13.21 7.99
C GLY A 440 -17.71 -13.56 7.50
N LEU A 441 -18.52 -12.56 7.14
CA LEU A 441 -19.89 -12.76 6.66
C LEU A 441 -19.93 -13.57 5.37
N VAL A 442 -19.12 -13.20 4.37
CA VAL A 442 -19.07 -13.90 3.08
C VAL A 442 -18.70 -15.38 3.27
N HIS A 443 -17.79 -15.65 4.20
CA HIS A 443 -17.36 -17.03 4.47
C HIS A 443 -18.39 -17.84 5.26
N THR A 444 -19.37 -17.23 5.95
CA THR A 444 -20.43 -18.00 6.63
C THR A 444 -21.32 -18.80 5.68
N GLU A 445 -21.35 -18.47 4.39
CA GLU A 445 -22.09 -19.24 3.39
C GLU A 445 -21.57 -20.68 3.23
N PHE A 446 -20.38 -20.97 3.75
CA PHE A 446 -19.79 -22.32 3.74
C PHE A 446 -20.20 -23.20 4.94
N ALA A 447 -20.98 -22.67 5.89
CA ALA A 447 -21.48 -23.44 7.03
C ALA A 447 -22.97 -23.79 6.87
N GLU A 448 -23.32 -25.06 7.09
CA GLU A 448 -24.69 -25.55 6.90
C GLU A 448 -25.61 -25.18 8.08
N SER A 449 -25.13 -25.32 9.32
CA SER A 449 -25.91 -25.05 10.53
C SER A 449 -25.73 -23.63 11.04
N LYS A 450 -26.71 -23.13 11.79
CA LYS A 450 -26.65 -21.79 12.40
C LYS A 450 -25.49 -21.66 13.40
N ASP A 451 -25.27 -22.69 14.23
CA ASP A 451 -24.23 -22.69 15.25
C ASP A 451 -22.84 -22.73 14.59
N ASP A 452 -22.72 -23.46 13.46
CA ASP A 452 -21.51 -23.47 12.65
C ASP A 452 -21.29 -22.11 11.97
N LYS A 453 -22.33 -21.45 11.44
CA LYS A 453 -22.21 -20.11 10.85
C LYS A 453 -21.65 -19.09 11.83
N GLU A 454 -22.11 -19.11 13.08
CA GLU A 454 -21.58 -18.19 14.10
C GLU A 454 -20.11 -18.48 14.43
N ARG A 455 -19.77 -19.75 14.65
CA ARG A 455 -18.39 -20.17 14.89
C ARG A 455 -17.50 -19.77 13.70
N TRP A 456 -17.97 -20.03 12.49
CA TRP A 456 -17.24 -19.77 11.25
C TRP A 456 -17.05 -18.28 11.03
N PHE A 457 -18.08 -17.46 11.28
CA PHE A 457 -17.97 -16.01 11.26
C PHE A 457 -16.86 -15.53 12.17
N ARG A 458 -16.84 -15.97 13.44
CA ARG A 458 -15.84 -15.51 14.42
C ARG A 458 -14.41 -15.86 13.99
N VAL A 459 -14.21 -17.08 13.50
CA VAL A 459 -12.89 -17.55 13.05
C VAL A 459 -12.43 -16.78 11.81
N THR A 460 -13.28 -16.70 10.80
CA THR A 460 -12.93 -16.04 9.52
C THR A 460 -12.83 -14.53 9.68
N ALA A 461 -13.68 -13.90 10.49
CA ALA A 461 -13.52 -12.49 10.84
C ALA A 461 -12.21 -12.22 11.62
N SER A 462 -11.75 -13.15 12.46
CA SER A 462 -10.44 -12.97 13.12
C SER A 462 -9.27 -13.01 12.14
N TYR A 463 -9.31 -13.87 11.13
CA TYR A 463 -8.34 -13.83 10.02
C TYR A 463 -8.48 -12.54 9.23
N GLY A 464 -9.72 -12.14 8.96
CA GLY A 464 -10.08 -10.88 8.33
C GLY A 464 -9.38 -9.70 9.00
N MET A 465 -9.45 -9.65 10.34
CA MET A 465 -8.83 -8.62 11.17
C MET A 465 -7.30 -8.69 11.14
N ALA A 466 -6.70 -9.89 11.25
CA ALA A 466 -5.26 -10.06 11.18
C ALA A 466 -4.69 -9.53 9.85
N TYR A 467 -5.34 -9.83 8.73
CA TYR A 467 -4.91 -9.32 7.42
C TYR A 467 -5.13 -7.81 7.29
N SER A 468 -6.23 -7.27 7.82
CA SER A 468 -6.44 -5.81 7.86
C SER A 468 -5.37 -5.08 8.67
N LEU A 469 -4.89 -5.68 9.76
CA LEU A 469 -3.77 -5.15 10.54
C LEU A 469 -2.46 -5.21 9.75
N LEU A 470 -2.15 -6.33 9.09
CA LEU A 470 -0.98 -6.45 8.22
C LEU A 470 -1.00 -5.41 7.08
N TYR A 471 -2.17 -5.16 6.52
CA TYR A 471 -2.37 -4.12 5.51
C TYR A 471 -2.05 -2.72 6.06
N THR A 472 -2.59 -2.35 7.22
CA THR A 472 -2.29 -1.04 7.84
C THR A 472 -0.82 -0.93 8.25
N LEU A 473 -0.23 -1.97 8.86
CA LEU A 473 1.16 -1.99 9.33
C LEU A 473 2.19 -1.95 8.18
N SER A 474 1.85 -2.51 7.01
CA SER A 474 2.70 -2.44 5.81
C SER A 474 2.58 -1.10 5.07
N GLY A 475 1.85 -0.13 5.61
CA GLY A 475 1.58 1.14 4.95
C GLY A 475 0.68 0.97 3.73
N HIS A 476 -0.36 0.15 3.88
CA HIS A 476 -1.36 -0.16 2.86
C HIS A 476 -0.79 -0.90 1.65
N CYS A 477 0.19 -1.78 1.88
CA CYS A 477 0.68 -2.74 0.88
C CYS A 477 -0.05 -4.08 1.03
N LEU A 478 -0.47 -4.67 -0.09
CA LEU A 478 -1.20 -5.94 -0.10
C LEU A 478 -0.27 -7.15 0.05
N LEU A 479 1.06 -7.00 -0.05
CA LEU A 479 1.95 -8.15 -0.10
C LEU A 479 1.95 -8.97 1.21
N ALA A 480 2.04 -8.30 2.36
CA ALA A 480 1.98 -8.97 3.67
C ALA A 480 0.64 -9.69 3.92
N PRO A 481 -0.54 -9.05 3.78
CA PRO A 481 -1.81 -9.76 3.96
C PRO A 481 -2.03 -10.86 2.90
N MET A 482 -1.61 -10.65 1.65
CA MET A 482 -1.72 -11.66 0.59
C MET A 482 -0.84 -12.87 0.89
N ALA A 483 0.38 -12.67 1.38
CA ALA A 483 1.27 -13.76 1.77
C ALA A 483 0.74 -14.54 2.98
N ALA A 484 0.14 -13.85 3.97
CA ALA A 484 -0.51 -14.50 5.10
C ALA A 484 -1.71 -15.35 4.66
N HIS A 485 -2.59 -14.77 3.85
CA HIS A 485 -3.77 -15.44 3.35
C HIS A 485 -3.41 -16.63 2.45
N ALA A 486 -2.59 -16.42 1.43
CA ALA A 486 -2.17 -17.49 0.52
C ALA A 486 -1.40 -18.58 1.30
N GLY A 487 -0.47 -18.22 2.18
CA GLY A 487 0.31 -19.19 2.96
C GLY A 487 -0.56 -20.11 3.80
N MET A 488 -1.59 -19.56 4.47
CA MET A 488 -2.53 -20.33 5.26
C MET A 488 -3.32 -21.31 4.38
N ASN A 489 -3.90 -20.83 3.28
CA ASN A 489 -4.70 -21.68 2.41
C ASN A 489 -3.86 -22.74 1.67
N ILE A 490 -2.62 -22.41 1.30
CA ILE A 490 -1.68 -23.38 0.71
C ILE A 490 -1.44 -24.51 1.70
N GLY A 491 -1.15 -24.21 2.97
CA GLY A 491 -0.95 -25.24 4.00
C GLY A 491 -2.16 -26.16 4.17
N LEU A 492 -3.36 -25.58 4.23
CA LEU A 492 -4.61 -26.34 4.32
C LEU A 492 -4.87 -27.20 3.08
N CYS A 493 -4.69 -26.65 1.88
CA CYS A 493 -4.88 -27.37 0.63
C CYS A 493 -3.85 -28.49 0.43
N VAL A 494 -2.60 -28.29 0.84
CA VAL A 494 -1.56 -29.34 0.77
C VAL A 494 -1.89 -30.47 1.74
N ARG A 495 -2.35 -30.16 2.96
CA ARG A 495 -2.85 -31.17 3.91
C ARG A 495 -3.98 -31.99 3.29
N ASP A 496 -4.96 -31.31 2.72
CA ASP A 496 -6.16 -31.97 2.18
C ASP A 496 -5.87 -32.76 0.90
N TRP A 497 -4.98 -32.27 0.04
CA TRP A 497 -4.47 -33.01 -1.11
C TRP A 497 -3.78 -34.33 -0.70
N ARG A 498 -3.01 -34.33 0.40
CA ARG A 498 -2.43 -35.59 0.91
C ARG A 498 -3.47 -36.56 1.42
N ARG A 499 -4.49 -36.07 2.11
CA ARG A 499 -5.63 -36.89 2.52
C ARG A 499 -6.36 -37.45 1.30
N MET A 500 -6.52 -36.67 0.23
CA MET A 500 -7.05 -37.17 -1.04
C MET A 500 -6.20 -38.34 -1.55
N ARG A 501 -4.87 -38.20 -1.59
CA ARG A 501 -3.97 -39.29 -2.01
C ARG A 501 -4.02 -40.54 -1.15
N ALA A 502 -4.34 -40.41 0.13
CA ALA A 502 -4.54 -41.53 1.05
C ALA A 502 -5.93 -42.16 0.97
N THR A 503 -6.86 -41.55 0.20
CA THR A 503 -8.24 -42.01 0.07
C THR A 503 -8.40 -42.88 -1.18
N PRO A 504 -9.04 -44.05 -1.09
CA PRO A 504 -9.34 -44.87 -2.26
C PRO A 504 -10.08 -44.07 -3.34
N GLY A 505 -9.72 -44.28 -4.61
CA GLY A 505 -10.31 -43.52 -5.72
C GLY A 505 -11.84 -43.62 -5.81
N ALA A 506 -12.42 -44.78 -5.49
CA ALA A 506 -13.87 -44.97 -5.41
C ALA A 506 -14.52 -44.10 -4.32
N ASP A 507 -13.86 -43.94 -3.18
CA ASP A 507 -14.34 -43.09 -2.09
C ASP A 507 -14.23 -41.60 -2.47
N LEU A 508 -13.16 -41.19 -3.14
CA LEU A 508 -13.05 -39.82 -3.67
C LEU A 508 -14.14 -39.50 -4.69
N LYS A 509 -14.38 -40.44 -5.62
CA LYS A 509 -15.49 -40.32 -6.59
C LYS A 509 -16.81 -40.15 -5.85
N ARG A 510 -17.08 -40.93 -4.80
CA ARG A 510 -18.30 -40.78 -3.98
C ARG A 510 -18.35 -39.46 -3.21
N ILE A 511 -17.22 -38.99 -2.67
CA ILE A 511 -17.16 -37.72 -1.91
C ILE A 511 -17.44 -36.52 -2.83
N PHE A 512 -16.92 -36.53 -4.05
CA PHE A 512 -17.04 -35.40 -4.99
C PHE A 512 -18.12 -35.56 -6.06
N ALA A 513 -18.73 -36.74 -6.20
CA ALA A 513 -19.92 -36.94 -7.02
C ALA A 513 -21.07 -36.16 -6.38
N GLN A 514 -21.42 -35.05 -7.00
CA GLN A 514 -22.64 -34.30 -6.70
C GLN A 514 -23.82 -35.07 -7.29
N ASP A 515 -24.18 -36.21 -6.70
CA ASP A 515 -25.40 -36.92 -7.05
C ASP A 515 -26.58 -36.26 -6.31
N ASP A 516 -27.04 -35.13 -6.86
CA ASP A 516 -28.40 -34.59 -6.68
C ASP A 516 -29.26 -34.90 -7.91
#